data_AF-A0AAD8RQ52-F1
#
_entry.id   AF-A0AAD8RQ52-F1
#
_cell.length_a   1.000
_cell.length_b   1.000
_cell.length_c   1.000
_cell.angle_alpha   90.00
_cell.angle_beta   90.00
_cell.angle_gamma   90.00
#
_symmetry.space_group_name_H-M   'P 1'
#
loop_
_entity.id
_entity.type
_entity.pdbx_description
1 polymer ?
#
loop_
_entity_poly.entity_id
_entity_poly.type
_entity_poly.pdbx_seq_one_letter_code
_entity_poly.pdbx_strand_id
1 'polypeptide(L)'
;MCTVWKRTLCYSVSMELLPCFLLLLIGATALAYGEPAYPGYGAEPTCGVKEESAMPAPERREEFDGGRILDISHYYREDMPAFESAEGTPGFLRLARSMRNGSDIANFSELRLTAHSGTHVDAPGHVFEHYYDAGFDVDTLDLAVLNGPAMLVDVPRDSNITADVLESLHIPKGVRRVLFRTLNTDRKLMWKKEFDSSYVGFMEDGAQWLIDNTDIRLVGIDYLSVGAYEECIPAHLVFLGKREVIIVEALNLEHVAAGVYTLHCLPLRLRGAEGSPARCILIK
;
A
#
# COMPACT_ATOMS: atom_id res chain seq x y z
N MET A 1 -17.34 53.38 -71.04
CA MET A 1 -18.47 54.34 -71.12
C MET A 1 -18.69 54.97 -69.76
N CYS A 2 -19.42 56.09 -69.72
CA CYS A 2 -19.50 57.11 -68.67
C CYS A 2 -19.53 56.70 -67.17
N THR A 3 -18.85 57.54 -66.39
CA THR A 3 -19.09 58.02 -65.01
C THR A 3 -20.56 58.24 -64.59
N VAL A 4 -20.83 58.16 -63.25
CA VAL A 4 -21.73 58.97 -62.36
C VAL A 4 -21.95 58.20 -61.03
N TRP A 5 -21.92 58.73 -59.79
CA TRP A 5 -21.51 60.03 -59.20
C TRP A 5 -21.19 59.93 -57.67
N LYS A 6 -20.76 61.07 -57.10
CA LYS A 6 -20.92 61.66 -55.73
C LYS A 6 -21.92 61.00 -54.73
N ARG A 7 -21.82 61.15 -53.38
CA ARG A 7 -21.07 62.11 -52.52
C ARG A 7 -20.95 61.65 -51.04
N THR A 8 -19.94 62.20 -50.38
CA THR A 8 -19.64 62.36 -48.94
C THR A 8 -20.80 62.30 -47.92
N LEU A 9 -20.54 61.67 -46.77
CA LEU A 9 -20.88 62.25 -45.45
C LEU A 9 -19.87 61.79 -44.39
N CYS A 10 -19.46 62.72 -43.52
CA CYS A 10 -18.43 62.52 -42.50
C CYS A 10 -19.10 62.62 -41.12
N TYR A 11 -18.91 61.63 -40.25
CA TYR A 11 -19.25 61.74 -38.83
C TYR A 11 -18.11 61.19 -37.98
N SER A 12 -17.58 62.06 -37.13
CA SER A 12 -16.67 61.71 -36.05
C SER A 12 -17.43 60.93 -34.99
N VAL A 13 -16.88 59.82 -34.51
CA VAL A 13 -17.31 59.15 -33.28
C VAL A 13 -16.11 59.03 -32.36
N SER A 14 -16.31 59.48 -31.13
CA SER A 14 -15.29 59.70 -30.12
C SER A 14 -14.62 58.41 -29.65
N MET A 15 -13.34 58.53 -29.30
CA MET A 15 -12.53 57.48 -28.69
C MET A 15 -12.82 57.44 -27.18
N GLU A 16 -13.68 56.53 -26.72
CA GLU A 16 -13.84 56.23 -25.29
C GLU A 16 -13.07 54.96 -24.90
N LEU A 17 -12.16 55.12 -23.95
CA LEU A 17 -11.32 54.06 -23.40
C LEU A 17 -12.13 53.25 -22.37
N LEU A 18 -12.53 52.04 -22.74
CA LEU A 18 -13.09 51.07 -21.80
C LEU A 18 -11.95 50.43 -20.98
N PRO A 19 -11.94 50.53 -19.64
CA PRO A 19 -10.91 49.87 -18.84
C PRO A 19 -11.17 48.35 -18.79
N CYS A 20 -10.26 47.56 -19.34
CA CYS A 20 -10.28 46.10 -19.20
C CYS A 20 -10.09 45.70 -17.73
N PHE A 21 -11.17 45.38 -17.04
CA PHE A 21 -11.12 44.69 -15.75
C PHE A 21 -10.66 43.24 -15.97
N LEU A 22 -9.36 43.01 -15.82
CA LEU A 22 -8.79 41.67 -15.81
C LEU A 22 -9.14 40.99 -14.48
N LEU A 23 -10.27 40.28 -14.46
CA LEU A 23 -10.70 39.45 -13.33
C LEU A 23 -9.76 38.25 -13.18
N LEU A 24 -8.72 38.43 -12.36
CA LEU A 24 -7.86 37.36 -11.86
C LEU A 24 -8.71 36.42 -10.98
N LEU A 25 -9.22 35.35 -11.59
CA LEU A 25 -9.75 34.18 -10.89
C LEU A 25 -8.60 33.47 -10.17
N ILE A 26 -8.18 34.01 -9.03
CA ILE A 26 -7.41 33.26 -8.04
C ILE A 26 -8.38 32.23 -7.46
N GLY A 27 -8.38 31.05 -8.06
CA GLY A 27 -9.03 29.87 -7.50
C GLY A 27 -8.36 29.52 -6.19
N ALA A 28 -8.90 30.04 -5.09
CA ALA A 28 -8.49 29.66 -3.75
C ALA A 28 -8.88 28.19 -3.53
N THR A 29 -8.00 27.27 -3.89
CA THR A 29 -8.02 25.90 -3.39
C THR A 29 -7.75 25.96 -1.89
N ALA A 30 -8.81 26.19 -1.13
CA ALA A 30 -8.80 26.00 0.30
C ALA A 30 -8.46 24.53 0.55
N LEU A 31 -7.19 24.28 0.93
CA LEU A 31 -6.81 23.05 1.59
C LEU A 31 -7.56 23.01 2.91
N ALA A 32 -8.78 22.48 2.86
CA ALA A 32 -9.55 22.15 4.04
C ALA A 32 -8.81 21.01 4.76
N TYR A 33 -7.91 21.41 5.65
CA TYR A 33 -7.39 20.56 6.72
C TYR A 33 -8.62 20.02 7.47
N GLY A 34 -9.03 18.81 7.10
CA GLY A 34 -10.06 18.08 7.84
C GLY A 34 -9.49 17.69 9.19
N GLU A 35 -10.37 17.53 10.19
CA GLU A 35 -9.91 16.96 11.46
C GLU A 35 -9.33 15.55 11.21
N PRO A 36 -8.22 15.20 11.88
CA PRO A 36 -7.67 13.85 11.80
C PRO A 36 -8.74 12.85 12.23
N ALA A 37 -8.86 11.73 11.51
CA ALA A 37 -10.10 10.97 11.53
C ALA A 37 -10.45 10.28 12.85
N TYR A 38 -9.50 10.22 13.78
CA TYR A 38 -9.66 9.56 15.07
C TYR A 38 -9.06 10.40 16.21
N PRO A 39 -9.85 10.84 17.21
CA PRO A 39 -9.32 11.50 18.39
C PRO A 39 -8.57 10.53 19.33
N GLY A 40 -8.79 9.22 19.21
CA GLY A 40 -8.21 8.20 20.10
C GLY A 40 -6.73 7.88 19.90
N TYR A 41 -6.08 8.46 18.88
CA TYR A 41 -4.64 8.31 18.61
C TYR A 41 -3.87 9.64 18.78
N GLY A 42 -4.49 10.66 19.41
CA GLY A 42 -3.86 11.93 19.74
C GLY A 42 -2.78 11.82 20.83
N ALA A 43 -1.93 12.83 20.92
CA ALA A 43 -0.74 12.88 21.77
C ALA A 43 -1.00 12.69 23.28
N GLU A 44 0.08 12.42 24.02
CA GLU A 44 0.06 12.13 25.47
C GLU A 44 -0.87 13.04 26.29
N PRO A 45 -1.56 12.49 27.32
CA PRO A 45 -2.53 13.25 28.10
C PRO A 45 -1.84 14.36 28.89
N THR A 46 -2.02 15.60 28.43
CA THR A 46 -1.70 16.78 29.24
C THR A 46 -2.58 16.76 30.50
N CYS A 47 -1.96 16.82 31.67
CA CYS A 47 -2.66 16.71 32.95
C CYS A 47 -3.78 17.75 33.10
N GLY A 48 -5.04 17.33 32.95
CA GLY A 48 -6.19 18.22 33.04
C GLY A 48 -7.53 17.48 33.20
N VAL A 49 -7.95 17.29 34.45
CA VAL A 49 -9.28 16.82 34.90
C VAL A 49 -9.66 15.37 34.51
N LYS A 50 -10.08 14.58 35.50
CA LYS A 50 -10.70 13.27 35.27
C LYS A 50 -12.14 13.45 34.79
N GLU A 51 -12.43 13.13 33.53
CA GLU A 51 -13.81 12.92 33.09
C GLU A 51 -14.31 11.54 33.56
N GLU A 52 -15.30 11.54 34.45
CA GLU A 52 -16.01 10.34 34.90
C GLU A 52 -16.99 9.82 33.83
N SER A 53 -16.49 9.42 32.66
CA SER A 53 -17.14 8.48 31.73
C SER A 53 -16.27 8.11 30.52
N ALA A 54 -14.94 8.19 30.62
CA ALA A 54 -14.05 7.72 29.55
C ALA A 54 -14.35 6.25 29.21
N MET A 55 -14.87 6.01 28.00
CA MET A 55 -15.10 4.66 27.48
C MET A 55 -13.77 3.89 27.50
N PRO A 56 -13.77 2.62 27.95
CA PRO A 56 -12.54 1.84 27.98
C PRO A 56 -11.96 1.71 26.57
N ALA A 57 -10.64 1.77 26.47
CA ALA A 57 -9.94 1.57 25.21
C ALA A 57 -10.30 0.19 24.61
N PRO A 58 -10.47 0.08 23.28
CA PRO A 58 -10.84 -1.18 22.64
C PRO A 58 -9.76 -2.25 22.86
N GLU A 59 -10.17 -3.40 23.38
CA GLU A 59 -9.29 -4.56 23.58
C GLU A 59 -9.05 -5.29 22.25
N ARG A 60 -7.79 -5.34 21.78
CA ARG A 60 -7.39 -6.14 20.63
C ARG A 60 -7.11 -7.58 21.08
N ARG A 61 -8.03 -8.49 20.77
CA ARG A 61 -7.89 -9.92 21.06
C ARG A 61 -7.15 -10.65 19.96
N GLU A 62 -6.20 -11.50 20.34
CA GLU A 62 -5.49 -12.43 19.45
C GLU A 62 -5.81 -13.90 19.73
N GLU A 63 -6.37 -14.21 20.91
CA GLU A 63 -6.76 -15.56 21.32
C GLU A 63 -8.26 -15.78 21.11
N PHE A 64 -8.61 -16.89 20.45
CA PHE A 64 -9.98 -17.25 20.06
C PHE A 64 -10.16 -18.76 20.19
N ASP A 65 -11.15 -19.19 20.98
CA ASP A 65 -11.53 -20.61 21.17
C ASP A 65 -10.37 -21.58 21.51
N GLY A 66 -9.34 -21.08 22.19
CA GLY A 66 -8.14 -21.84 22.58
C GLY A 66 -7.03 -21.89 21.52
N GLY A 67 -7.26 -21.33 20.33
CA GLY A 67 -6.25 -21.02 19.33
C GLY A 67 -5.78 -19.56 19.40
N ARG A 68 -4.72 -19.23 18.65
CA ARG A 68 -4.24 -17.84 18.48
C ARG A 68 -4.22 -17.47 17.00
N ILE A 69 -4.88 -16.38 16.67
CA ILE A 69 -4.85 -15.76 15.34
C ILE A 69 -3.78 -14.68 15.37
N LEU A 70 -2.70 -14.89 14.62
CA LEU A 70 -1.61 -13.93 14.49
C LEU A 70 -1.91 -13.03 13.31
N ASP A 71 -2.20 -11.77 13.59
CA ASP A 71 -2.43 -10.74 12.58
C ASP A 71 -1.09 -10.18 12.11
N ILE A 72 -0.71 -10.54 10.88
CA ILE A 72 0.59 -10.23 10.25
C ILE A 72 0.48 -9.07 9.26
N SER A 73 -0.53 -8.22 9.40
CA SER A 73 -0.60 -6.91 8.73
C SER A 73 -0.10 -5.79 9.64
N HIS A 74 0.59 -4.80 9.06
CA HIS A 74 0.79 -3.52 9.75
C HIS A 74 -0.54 -2.74 9.80
N TYR A 75 -0.77 -2.03 10.91
CA TYR A 75 -1.87 -1.06 10.97
C TYR A 75 -1.47 0.22 10.23
N TYR A 76 -2.43 0.82 9.54
CA TYR A 76 -2.21 2.06 8.81
C TYR A 76 -2.07 3.24 9.77
N ARG A 77 -1.09 4.11 9.49
CA ARG A 77 -0.68 5.25 10.31
C ARG A 77 -0.07 6.30 9.38
N GLU A 78 -0.22 7.58 9.71
CA GLU A 78 0.19 8.71 8.84
C GLU A 78 1.68 8.65 8.46
N ASP A 79 2.50 8.05 9.33
CA ASP A 79 3.95 7.93 9.24
C ASP A 79 4.42 6.46 9.09
N MET A 80 3.62 5.58 8.47
CA MET A 80 4.15 4.33 7.91
C MET A 80 4.95 4.66 6.65
N PRO A 81 5.99 3.88 6.32
CA PRO A 81 6.78 4.16 5.14
C PRO A 81 5.96 3.84 3.89
N ALA A 82 6.22 4.59 2.82
CA ALA A 82 5.75 4.29 1.48
C ALA A 82 6.96 4.24 0.54
N PHE A 83 6.85 3.48 -0.56
CA PHE A 83 7.97 3.27 -1.49
C PHE A 83 8.53 4.62 -1.98
N GLU A 84 9.85 4.79 -1.90
CA GLU A 84 10.58 6.03 -2.23
C GLU A 84 10.08 7.32 -1.53
N SER A 85 9.32 7.21 -0.44
CA SER A 85 8.79 8.36 0.31
C SER A 85 9.58 8.67 1.58
N ALA A 86 10.01 9.93 1.74
CA ALA A 86 10.48 10.46 3.02
C ALA A 86 9.31 10.88 3.96
N GLU A 87 8.11 11.04 3.40
CA GLU A 87 6.95 11.58 4.12
C GLU A 87 6.01 10.50 4.68
N GLY A 88 6.20 9.23 4.32
CA GLY A 88 5.28 8.15 4.65
C GLY A 88 3.97 8.26 3.86
N THR A 89 2.82 8.09 4.53
CA THR A 89 1.46 8.19 3.95
C THR A 89 0.60 9.28 4.61
N PRO A 90 0.95 10.57 4.48
CA PRO A 90 0.24 11.65 5.16
C PRO A 90 -1.14 11.92 4.54
N GLY A 91 -2.14 12.09 5.39
CA GLY A 91 -3.54 12.28 5.01
C GLY A 91 -4.22 11.01 4.51
N PHE A 92 -3.77 9.82 4.92
CA PHE A 92 -4.34 8.55 4.42
C PHE A 92 -5.79 8.32 4.89
N LEU A 93 -6.18 8.89 6.04
CA LEU A 93 -7.51 8.74 6.62
C LEU A 93 -8.06 10.07 7.13
N ARG A 94 -9.17 10.54 6.55
CA ARG A 94 -9.80 11.82 6.91
C ARG A 94 -11.25 11.61 7.34
N LEU A 95 -11.70 12.21 8.43
CA LEU A 95 -13.13 12.21 8.79
C LEU A 95 -13.83 13.32 8.00
N ALA A 96 -14.47 12.95 6.89
CA ALA A 96 -15.10 13.89 5.97
C ALA A 96 -16.43 14.45 6.49
N ARG A 97 -17.16 13.65 7.28
CA ARG A 97 -18.41 14.05 7.97
C ARG A 97 -18.42 13.50 9.39
N SER A 98 -18.86 14.30 10.35
CA SER A 98 -18.67 14.04 11.79
C SER A 98 -19.94 14.31 12.60
N MET A 99 -20.29 13.37 13.47
CA MET A 99 -21.42 13.50 14.39
C MET A 99 -21.24 14.62 15.43
N ARG A 100 -20.00 15.05 15.68
CA ARG A 100 -19.61 15.96 16.78
C ARG A 100 -20.41 17.27 16.80
N ASN A 101 -20.81 17.77 15.62
CA ASN A 101 -21.52 19.06 15.47
C ASN A 101 -23.01 18.90 15.14
N GLY A 102 -23.57 17.68 15.23
CA GLY A 102 -25.00 17.41 14.98
C GLY A 102 -25.47 17.56 13.52
N SER A 103 -24.58 17.84 12.58
CA SER A 103 -24.86 17.89 11.13
C SER A 103 -25.15 16.52 10.53
N ASP A 104 -24.65 15.45 11.16
CA ASP A 104 -24.60 14.11 10.60
C ASP A 104 -25.02 13.04 11.63
N ILE A 105 -25.81 12.06 11.19
CA ILE A 105 -26.25 10.93 12.03
C ILE A 105 -25.19 9.83 12.20
N ALA A 106 -24.08 9.92 11.47
CA ALA A 106 -22.98 8.95 11.46
C ALA A 106 -21.67 9.63 11.07
N ASN A 107 -20.54 9.05 11.50
CA ASN A 107 -19.20 9.43 11.06
C ASN A 107 -18.89 8.78 9.70
N PHE A 108 -18.37 9.55 8.74
CA PHE A 108 -17.93 9.04 7.44
C PHE A 108 -16.48 9.44 7.18
N SER A 109 -15.60 8.44 7.10
CA SER A 109 -14.18 8.64 6.77
C SER A 109 -13.88 8.34 5.31
N GLU A 110 -12.95 9.10 4.74
CA GLU A 110 -12.35 8.91 3.43
C GLU A 110 -10.97 8.25 3.60
N LEU A 111 -10.64 7.30 2.73
CA LEU A 111 -9.33 6.66 2.64
C LEU A 111 -8.60 7.16 1.38
N ARG A 112 -7.32 7.47 1.51
CA ARG A 112 -6.43 7.82 0.39
C ARG A 112 -5.15 6.98 0.48
N LEU A 113 -5.10 5.91 -0.30
CA LEU A 113 -4.00 4.95 -0.34
C LEU A 113 -3.60 4.68 -1.80
N THR A 114 -2.35 4.24 -2.00
CA THR A 114 -1.97 3.54 -3.23
C THR A 114 -2.39 2.06 -3.15
N ALA A 115 -2.42 1.37 -4.29
CA ALA A 115 -2.58 -0.09 -4.34
C ALA A 115 -1.50 -0.83 -3.53
N HIS A 116 -0.30 -0.25 -3.44
CA HIS A 116 0.90 -0.80 -2.80
C HIS A 116 1.21 -0.14 -1.44
N SER A 117 0.18 0.30 -0.73
CA SER A 117 0.33 0.88 0.61
C SER A 117 0.30 -0.22 1.67
N GLY A 118 1.29 -0.24 2.57
CA GLY A 118 1.31 -1.15 3.73
C GLY A 118 1.31 -2.62 3.32
N THR A 119 0.73 -3.49 4.15
CA THR A 119 0.59 -4.91 3.80
C THR A 119 -0.35 -5.07 2.62
N HIS A 120 0.16 -5.58 1.50
CA HIS A 120 -0.55 -5.62 0.23
C HIS A 120 -0.16 -6.85 -0.62
N VAL A 121 -0.85 -7.04 -1.74
CA VAL A 121 -0.51 -8.06 -2.75
C VAL A 121 -0.36 -7.41 -4.13
N ASP A 122 0.46 -8.02 -4.98
CA ASP A 122 0.65 -7.59 -6.36
C ASP A 122 0.02 -8.56 -7.35
N ALA A 123 -0.59 -8.00 -8.39
CA ALA A 123 -1.07 -8.72 -9.55
C ALA A 123 -0.09 -8.58 -10.72
N PRO A 124 -0.11 -9.49 -11.72
CA PRO A 124 0.84 -9.46 -12.83
C PRO A 124 0.83 -8.16 -13.64
N GLY A 125 -0.29 -7.43 -13.67
CA GLY A 125 -0.37 -6.11 -14.29
C GLY A 125 0.55 -5.04 -13.67
N HIS A 126 1.10 -5.25 -12.46
CA HIS A 126 1.96 -4.27 -11.78
C HIS A 126 3.24 -3.93 -12.55
N VAL A 127 3.87 -4.93 -13.20
CA VAL A 127 5.13 -4.76 -13.95
C VAL A 127 5.03 -5.18 -15.42
N PHE A 128 3.85 -5.59 -15.89
CA PHE A 128 3.61 -6.02 -17.27
C PHE A 128 2.39 -5.33 -17.87
N GLU A 129 2.61 -4.29 -18.69
CA GLU A 129 1.58 -3.52 -19.40
C GLU A 129 0.55 -4.42 -20.11
N HIS A 130 1.04 -5.44 -20.85
CA HIS A 130 0.18 -6.37 -21.59
C HIS A 130 -0.68 -7.27 -20.69
N TYR A 131 -0.33 -7.42 -19.41
CA TYR A 131 -1.17 -8.08 -18.41
C TYR A 131 -2.17 -7.11 -17.78
N TYR A 132 -1.79 -5.84 -17.58
CA TYR A 132 -2.70 -4.77 -17.15
C TYR A 132 -3.81 -4.54 -18.18
N ASP A 133 -3.47 -4.38 -19.47
CA ASP A 133 -4.40 -4.27 -20.60
C ASP A 133 -5.36 -5.46 -20.71
N ALA A 134 -4.88 -6.67 -20.38
CA ALA A 134 -5.68 -7.89 -20.40
C ALA A 134 -6.54 -8.09 -19.13
N GLY A 135 -6.41 -7.22 -18.13
CA GLY A 135 -7.16 -7.29 -16.88
C GLY A 135 -6.66 -8.36 -15.89
N PHE A 136 -5.37 -8.71 -15.91
CA PHE A 136 -4.75 -9.52 -14.84
C PHE A 136 -4.46 -8.64 -13.61
N ASP A 137 -5.55 -8.20 -13.00
CA ASP A 137 -5.64 -7.37 -11.80
C ASP A 137 -5.90 -8.22 -10.54
N VAL A 138 -6.01 -7.58 -9.37
CA VAL A 138 -6.25 -8.30 -8.09
C VAL A 138 -7.59 -9.06 -8.02
N ASP A 139 -8.60 -8.73 -8.85
CA ASP A 139 -9.85 -9.51 -8.91
C ASP A 139 -9.63 -10.89 -9.55
N THR A 140 -8.55 -11.04 -10.33
CA THR A 140 -8.22 -12.29 -11.05
C THR A 140 -7.27 -13.22 -10.29
N LEU A 141 -6.75 -12.81 -9.13
CA LEU A 141 -5.82 -13.60 -8.33
C LEU A 141 -6.47 -14.88 -7.77
N ASP A 142 -5.72 -15.98 -7.79
CA ASP A 142 -6.22 -17.25 -7.26
C ASP A 142 -6.31 -17.21 -5.73
N LEU A 143 -7.53 -17.12 -5.21
CA LEU A 143 -7.82 -17.19 -3.78
C LEU A 143 -7.33 -18.49 -3.14
N ALA A 144 -7.21 -19.58 -3.89
CA ALA A 144 -6.59 -20.80 -3.40
C ALA A 144 -5.07 -20.63 -3.18
N VAL A 145 -4.36 -19.83 -3.97
CA VAL A 145 -2.95 -19.49 -3.71
C VAL A 145 -2.81 -18.56 -2.50
N LEU A 146 -3.74 -17.61 -2.32
CA LEU A 146 -3.76 -16.68 -1.19
C LEU A 146 -4.14 -17.30 0.19
N ASN A 147 -4.63 -18.55 0.21
CA ASN A 147 -5.14 -19.19 1.43
C ASN A 147 -4.63 -20.64 1.60
N GLY A 148 -4.31 -21.04 2.83
CA GLY A 148 -3.93 -22.42 3.17
C GLY A 148 -2.51 -22.55 3.76
N PRO A 149 -1.94 -23.76 3.79
CA PRO A 149 -0.65 -24.00 4.43
C PRO A 149 0.49 -23.13 3.87
N ALA A 150 1.22 -22.50 4.77
CA ALA A 150 2.38 -21.65 4.50
C ALA A 150 3.50 -21.92 5.51
N MET A 151 4.74 -21.69 5.10
CA MET A 151 5.92 -21.81 5.96
C MET A 151 6.56 -20.43 6.17
N LEU A 152 6.72 -20.01 7.42
CA LEU A 152 7.55 -18.87 7.79
C LEU A 152 8.99 -19.35 7.97
N VAL A 153 9.92 -18.73 7.25
CA VAL A 153 11.36 -18.99 7.32
C VAL A 153 12.13 -17.74 7.71
N ASP A 154 13.27 -17.91 8.39
CA ASP A 154 14.20 -16.84 8.71
C ASP A 154 15.37 -16.83 7.70
N VAL A 155 15.54 -15.72 7.02
CA VAL A 155 16.66 -15.45 6.09
C VAL A 155 17.92 -15.08 6.89
N PRO A 156 19.15 -15.49 6.48
CA PRO A 156 20.40 -15.00 7.04
C PRO A 156 20.43 -13.47 7.15
N ARG A 157 20.92 -12.94 8.26
CA ARG A 157 20.80 -11.51 8.61
C ARG A 157 21.90 -10.62 8.04
N ASP A 158 22.74 -11.19 7.18
CA ASP A 158 23.93 -10.62 6.58
C ASP A 158 23.91 -10.65 5.04
N SER A 159 22.79 -11.06 4.41
CA SER A 159 22.67 -11.21 2.96
C SER A 159 21.29 -10.81 2.42
N ASN A 160 21.24 -10.46 1.13
CA ASN A 160 20.01 -10.53 0.33
C ASN A 160 19.64 -11.99 0.01
N ILE A 161 18.42 -12.22 -0.47
CA ILE A 161 17.90 -13.54 -0.81
C ILE A 161 18.38 -13.91 -2.23
N THR A 162 19.60 -14.48 -2.31
CA THR A 162 20.22 -15.05 -3.52
C THR A 162 19.85 -16.52 -3.70
N ALA A 163 20.31 -17.14 -4.80
CA ALA A 163 20.17 -18.57 -5.04
C ALA A 163 20.82 -19.42 -3.93
N ASP A 164 22.07 -19.11 -3.55
CA ASP A 164 22.81 -19.79 -2.48
C ASP A 164 22.08 -19.71 -1.14
N VAL A 165 21.49 -18.54 -0.83
CA VAL A 165 20.70 -18.36 0.39
C VAL A 165 19.47 -19.27 0.38
N LEU A 166 18.71 -19.32 -0.72
CA LEU A 166 17.51 -20.17 -0.81
C LEU A 166 17.83 -21.66 -0.73
N GLU A 167 18.93 -22.11 -1.35
CA GLU A 167 19.40 -23.49 -1.20
C GLU A 167 19.71 -23.79 0.28
N SER A 168 20.38 -22.87 0.97
CA SER A 168 20.72 -23.00 2.40
C SER A 168 19.51 -23.04 3.35
N LEU A 169 18.34 -22.52 2.92
CA LEU A 169 17.11 -22.57 3.73
C LEU A 169 16.46 -23.96 3.79
N HIS A 170 16.86 -24.90 2.91
CA HIS A 170 16.36 -26.28 2.88
C HIS A 170 14.82 -26.40 2.90
N ILE A 171 14.11 -25.50 2.20
CA ILE A 171 12.65 -25.47 2.18
C ILE A 171 12.09 -26.81 1.66
N PRO A 172 11.21 -27.51 2.42
CA PRO A 172 10.71 -28.82 2.01
C PRO A 172 9.91 -28.79 0.70
N LYS A 173 10.08 -29.82 -0.13
CA LYS A 173 9.28 -30.02 -1.35
C LYS A 173 7.79 -30.13 -1.03
N GLY A 174 6.95 -29.60 -1.92
CA GLY A 174 5.49 -29.54 -1.73
C GLY A 174 5.01 -28.33 -0.91
N VAL A 175 5.90 -27.52 -0.31
CA VAL A 175 5.52 -26.21 0.23
C VAL A 175 5.09 -25.29 -0.93
N ARG A 176 3.89 -24.73 -0.84
CA ARG A 176 3.29 -23.87 -1.88
C ARG A 176 3.33 -22.38 -1.55
N ARG A 177 3.61 -22.00 -0.31
CA ARG A 177 3.61 -20.61 0.19
C ARG A 177 4.72 -20.44 1.20
N VAL A 178 5.57 -19.44 1.03
CA VAL A 178 6.66 -19.14 1.96
C VAL A 178 6.64 -17.66 2.31
N LEU A 179 6.75 -17.38 3.61
CA LEU A 179 6.92 -16.04 4.14
C LEU A 179 8.38 -15.93 4.60
N PHE A 180 9.09 -14.94 4.10
CA PHE A 180 10.50 -14.69 4.37
C PHE A 180 10.61 -13.55 5.37
N ARG A 181 10.98 -13.89 6.62
CA ARG A 181 11.39 -12.87 7.59
C ARG A 181 12.88 -12.61 7.43
N THR A 182 13.21 -11.33 7.33
CA THR A 182 14.55 -10.85 7.02
C THR A 182 15.08 -9.94 8.14
N LEU A 183 16.21 -9.27 7.90
CA LEU A 183 16.71 -8.20 8.75
C LEU A 183 15.76 -6.99 8.80
N ASN A 184 14.80 -6.85 7.88
CA ASN A 184 13.87 -5.70 7.84
C ASN A 184 12.96 -5.65 9.07
N THR A 185 12.44 -6.82 9.50
CA THR A 185 11.71 -6.97 10.77
C THR A 185 12.58 -6.54 11.95
N ASP A 186 13.82 -7.04 12.04
CA ASP A 186 14.72 -6.75 13.17
C ASP A 186 15.11 -5.26 13.22
N ARG A 187 15.27 -4.62 12.05
CA ARG A 187 15.52 -3.17 11.87
C ARG A 187 14.26 -2.31 12.01
N LYS A 188 13.08 -2.92 12.19
CA LYS A 188 11.79 -2.24 12.35
C LYS A 188 11.47 -1.28 11.20
N LEU A 189 11.81 -1.64 9.97
CA LEU A 189 11.72 -0.71 8.84
C LEU A 189 10.29 -0.21 8.59
N MET A 190 9.28 -1.07 8.73
CA MET A 190 7.86 -0.71 8.62
C MET A 190 7.33 0.23 9.73
N TRP A 191 8.13 0.48 10.78
CA TRP A 191 7.82 1.44 11.85
C TRP A 191 8.54 2.79 11.67
N LYS A 192 9.41 2.92 10.66
CA LYS A 192 10.04 4.19 10.29
C LYS A 192 9.13 4.98 9.35
N LYS A 193 9.17 6.30 9.43
CA LYS A 193 8.48 7.19 8.48
C LYS A 193 9.15 7.20 7.10
N GLU A 194 10.48 7.28 7.10
CA GLU A 194 11.29 7.37 5.89
C GLU A 194 11.52 5.98 5.27
N PHE A 195 11.40 5.89 3.95
CA PHE A 195 11.81 4.75 3.16
C PHE A 195 13.33 4.49 3.32
N ASP A 196 13.70 3.24 3.54
CA ASP A 196 15.09 2.81 3.77
C ASP A 196 15.50 1.86 2.65
N SER A 197 16.14 2.39 1.59
CA SER A 197 16.53 1.64 0.39
C SER A 197 17.58 0.55 0.61
N SER A 198 18.14 0.44 1.82
CA SER A 198 19.10 -0.62 2.18
C SER A 198 18.43 -1.86 2.79
N TYR A 199 17.14 -2.07 2.50
CA TYR A 199 16.37 -3.23 2.94
C TYR A 199 16.84 -4.53 2.27
N VAL A 200 16.58 -5.64 2.95
CA VAL A 200 16.83 -6.99 2.43
C VAL A 200 15.68 -7.40 1.51
N GLY A 201 16.00 -7.93 0.33
CA GLY A 201 15.03 -8.48 -0.61
C GLY A 201 15.63 -9.59 -1.46
N PHE A 202 14.84 -10.10 -2.41
CA PHE A 202 15.28 -11.03 -3.43
C PHE A 202 16.22 -10.37 -4.44
N MET A 203 17.27 -11.09 -4.78
CA MET A 203 18.03 -10.87 -6.00
C MET A 203 17.38 -11.67 -7.15
N GLU A 204 17.65 -11.31 -8.40
CA GLU A 204 17.12 -11.98 -9.60
C GLU A 204 17.47 -13.48 -9.61
N ASP A 205 18.70 -13.83 -9.22
CA ASP A 205 19.16 -15.21 -9.13
C ASP A 205 18.38 -16.03 -8.09
N GLY A 206 18.06 -15.42 -6.95
CA GLY A 206 17.22 -16.00 -5.91
C GLY A 206 15.78 -16.19 -6.38
N ALA A 207 15.19 -15.16 -6.97
CA ALA A 207 13.84 -15.25 -7.53
C ALA A 207 13.75 -16.39 -8.58
N GLN A 208 14.76 -16.49 -9.45
CA GLN A 208 14.82 -17.52 -10.49
C GLN A 208 15.04 -18.91 -9.91
N TRP A 209 15.93 -19.07 -8.92
CA TRP A 209 16.16 -20.33 -8.21
C TRP A 209 14.87 -20.83 -7.56
N LEU A 210 14.09 -19.95 -6.92
CA LEU A 210 12.81 -20.30 -6.29
C LEU A 210 11.80 -20.86 -7.30
N ILE A 211 11.66 -20.19 -8.46
CA ILE A 211 10.77 -20.62 -9.54
C ILE A 211 11.18 -21.97 -10.13
N ASP A 212 12.46 -22.20 -10.35
CA ASP A 212 12.95 -23.39 -11.06
C ASP A 212 13.07 -24.64 -10.17
N ASN A 213 13.28 -24.46 -8.86
CA ASN A 213 13.56 -25.56 -7.93
C ASN A 213 12.37 -25.93 -7.01
N THR A 214 11.27 -25.16 -7.02
CA THR A 214 10.17 -25.32 -6.05
C THR A 214 8.76 -25.24 -6.65
N ASP A 215 7.79 -25.79 -5.90
CA ASP A 215 6.35 -25.66 -6.20
C ASP A 215 5.71 -24.40 -5.60
N ILE A 216 6.51 -23.45 -5.09
CA ILE A 216 6.01 -22.24 -4.41
C ILE A 216 5.22 -21.38 -5.39
N ARG A 217 4.08 -20.86 -4.92
CA ARG A 217 3.15 -19.98 -5.65
C ARG A 217 2.75 -18.74 -4.85
N LEU A 218 3.17 -18.61 -3.59
CA LEU A 218 3.08 -17.36 -2.84
C LEU A 218 4.42 -17.07 -2.17
N VAL A 219 4.93 -15.85 -2.41
CA VAL A 219 6.14 -15.32 -1.78
C VAL A 219 5.74 -14.11 -0.94
N GLY A 220 5.90 -14.22 0.37
CA GLY A 220 5.64 -13.13 1.31
C GLY A 220 6.94 -12.51 1.85
N ILE A 221 7.03 -11.19 1.93
CA ILE A 221 8.19 -10.47 2.48
C ILE A 221 7.79 -9.41 3.52
N ASP A 222 8.74 -9.02 4.38
CA ASP A 222 8.55 -8.10 5.51
C ASP A 222 8.94 -6.63 5.21
N TYR A 223 8.95 -6.22 3.95
CA TYR A 223 9.09 -4.80 3.56
C TYR A 223 8.37 -4.47 2.23
N LEU A 224 8.46 -3.21 1.79
CA LEU A 224 7.73 -2.57 0.69
C LEU A 224 8.19 -2.97 -0.74
N SER A 225 8.88 -4.10 -0.89
CA SER A 225 9.28 -4.68 -2.18
C SER A 225 9.85 -6.08 -1.97
N VAL A 226 9.46 -7.03 -2.82
CA VAL A 226 9.98 -8.40 -2.82
C VAL A 226 11.43 -8.45 -3.28
N GLY A 227 11.81 -7.65 -4.27
CA GLY A 227 13.20 -7.54 -4.74
C GLY A 227 14.00 -6.54 -3.90
N ALA A 228 15.28 -6.78 -3.68
CA ALA A 228 16.18 -5.80 -3.07
C ALA A 228 16.23 -4.53 -3.94
N TYR A 229 16.52 -3.35 -3.38
CA TYR A 229 16.29 -2.07 -4.09
C TYR A 229 16.91 -1.97 -5.50
N GLU A 230 18.14 -2.47 -5.69
CA GLU A 230 18.82 -2.47 -6.99
C GLU A 230 18.24 -3.48 -8.00
N GLU A 231 17.54 -4.51 -7.51
CA GLU A 231 16.95 -5.62 -8.30
C GLU A 231 15.43 -5.76 -8.10
N CYS A 232 14.76 -4.67 -7.66
CA CYS A 232 13.33 -4.62 -7.42
C CYS A 232 12.54 -5.09 -8.65
N ILE A 233 12.74 -4.44 -9.81
CA ILE A 233 12.04 -4.81 -11.05
C ILE A 233 12.44 -6.22 -11.54
N PRO A 234 13.73 -6.61 -11.64
CA PRO A 234 14.12 -7.99 -11.97
C PRO A 234 13.39 -9.08 -11.18
N ALA A 235 13.35 -8.98 -9.84
CA ALA A 235 12.68 -9.98 -9.01
C ALA A 235 11.16 -10.05 -9.29
N HIS A 236 10.49 -8.89 -9.43
CA HIS A 236 9.07 -8.83 -9.79
C HIS A 236 8.79 -9.47 -11.16
N LEU A 237 9.63 -9.20 -12.17
CA LEU A 237 9.49 -9.78 -13.52
C LEU A 237 9.58 -11.31 -13.49
N VAL A 238 10.50 -11.87 -12.69
CA VAL A 238 10.66 -13.32 -12.54
C VAL A 238 9.42 -13.95 -11.89
N PHE A 239 8.92 -13.41 -10.78
CA PHE A 239 7.76 -13.97 -10.07
C PHE A 239 6.45 -13.81 -10.87
N LEU A 240 6.17 -12.60 -11.35
CA LEU A 240 4.89 -12.27 -11.98
C LEU A 240 4.80 -12.71 -13.45
N GLY A 241 5.93 -12.93 -14.13
CA GLY A 241 5.97 -13.17 -15.58
C GLY A 241 5.15 -14.38 -16.06
N LYS A 242 5.08 -15.45 -15.25
CA LYS A 242 4.28 -16.65 -15.55
C LYS A 242 2.84 -16.59 -15.02
N ARG A 243 2.48 -15.56 -14.23
CA ARG A 243 1.19 -15.40 -13.51
C ARG A 243 0.84 -16.52 -12.52
N GLU A 244 1.82 -17.36 -12.17
CA GLU A 244 1.63 -18.47 -11.23
C GLU A 244 1.97 -18.08 -9.78
N VAL A 245 2.88 -17.13 -9.57
CA VAL A 245 3.25 -16.64 -8.24
C VAL A 245 2.50 -15.36 -7.90
N ILE A 246 2.02 -15.28 -6.65
CA ILE A 246 1.47 -14.08 -6.04
C ILE A 246 2.49 -13.56 -5.02
N ILE A 247 2.77 -12.25 -5.09
CA ILE A 247 3.63 -11.56 -4.14
C ILE A 247 2.75 -10.99 -3.02
N VAL A 248 3.26 -11.04 -1.78
CA VAL A 248 2.66 -10.38 -0.61
C VAL A 248 3.74 -9.58 0.09
N GLU A 249 3.53 -8.28 0.25
CA GLU A 249 4.56 -7.36 0.74
C GLU A 249 4.21 -6.76 2.09
N ALA A 250 5.23 -6.17 2.73
CA ALA A 250 5.15 -5.49 4.02
C ALA A 250 4.36 -6.28 5.07
N LEU A 251 4.69 -7.56 5.23
CA LEU A 251 4.16 -8.42 6.28
C LEU A 251 4.77 -8.07 7.64
N ASN A 252 3.93 -7.94 8.66
CA ASN A 252 4.37 -7.81 10.04
C ASN A 252 4.71 -9.19 10.61
N LEU A 253 5.98 -9.59 10.51
CA LEU A 253 6.48 -10.89 10.99
C LEU A 253 7.15 -10.79 12.38
N GLU A 254 6.94 -9.68 13.10
CA GLU A 254 7.37 -9.51 14.49
C GLU A 254 6.69 -10.54 15.41
N HIS A 255 7.46 -11.12 16.33
CA HIS A 255 6.97 -12.06 17.37
C HIS A 255 6.29 -13.35 16.87
N VAL A 256 6.28 -13.63 15.56
CA VAL A 256 5.87 -14.92 14.99
C VAL A 256 7.04 -15.92 15.06
N ALA A 257 6.82 -17.16 15.49
CA ALA A 257 7.86 -18.18 15.45
C ALA A 257 8.00 -18.75 14.02
N ALA A 258 9.21 -19.04 13.54
CA ALA A 258 9.37 -19.76 12.27
C ALA A 258 8.72 -21.16 12.34
N GLY A 259 8.14 -21.62 11.23
CA GLY A 259 7.37 -22.87 11.19
C GLY A 259 6.20 -22.85 10.22
N VAL A 260 5.32 -23.85 10.32
CA VAL A 260 4.16 -24.02 9.44
C VAL A 260 2.90 -23.44 10.09
N TYR A 261 2.11 -22.74 9.29
CA TYR A 261 0.85 -22.09 9.66
C TYR A 261 -0.18 -22.26 8.54
N THR A 262 -1.45 -22.01 8.85
CA THR A 262 -2.47 -21.71 7.84
C THR A 262 -2.49 -20.20 7.60
N LEU A 263 -2.11 -19.77 6.40
CA LEU A 263 -2.21 -18.38 5.96
C LEU A 263 -3.61 -18.08 5.42
N HIS A 264 -4.14 -16.92 5.75
CA HIS A 264 -5.22 -16.27 5.01
C HIS A 264 -4.79 -14.85 4.69
N CYS A 265 -4.67 -14.51 3.41
CA CYS A 265 -4.26 -13.18 2.98
C CYS A 265 -5.29 -12.66 1.98
N LEU A 266 -6.10 -11.69 2.40
CA LEU A 266 -7.31 -11.29 1.68
C LEU A 266 -7.19 -9.83 1.21
N PRO A 267 -6.86 -9.59 -0.06
CA PRO A 267 -6.87 -8.26 -0.66
C PRO A 267 -8.30 -7.72 -0.85
N LEU A 268 -8.43 -6.42 -1.08
CA LEU A 268 -9.70 -5.86 -1.54
C LEU A 268 -9.98 -6.32 -2.98
N ARG A 269 -11.25 -6.62 -3.25
CA ARG A 269 -11.73 -7.03 -4.57
C ARG A 269 -11.84 -5.82 -5.51
N LEU A 270 -10.71 -5.39 -6.08
CA LEU A 270 -10.58 -4.18 -6.91
C LEU A 270 -10.33 -4.55 -8.37
N ARG A 271 -11.31 -4.28 -9.25
CA ARG A 271 -11.15 -4.46 -10.69
C ARG A 271 -10.40 -3.27 -11.29
N GLY A 272 -9.42 -3.55 -12.15
CA GLY A 272 -8.53 -2.56 -12.76
C GLY A 272 -7.45 -2.02 -11.81
N ALA A 273 -7.10 -2.77 -10.75
CA ALA A 273 -6.03 -2.42 -9.82
C ALA A 273 -4.94 -3.49 -9.83
N GLU A 274 -3.72 -3.05 -10.12
CA GLU A 274 -2.50 -3.83 -10.24
C GLU A 274 -1.95 -4.36 -8.90
N GLY A 275 -2.44 -3.83 -7.78
CA GLY A 275 -2.17 -4.32 -6.43
C GLY A 275 -3.32 -3.99 -5.48
N SER A 276 -3.23 -4.44 -4.23
CA SER A 276 -4.25 -4.09 -3.22
C SER A 276 -3.79 -4.28 -1.78
N PRO A 277 -4.11 -3.33 -0.88
CA PRO A 277 -4.14 -3.55 0.56
C PRO A 277 -4.79 -4.87 0.96
N ALA A 278 -4.12 -5.65 1.79
CA ALA A 278 -4.59 -6.95 2.23
C ALA A 278 -4.53 -7.09 3.75
N ARG A 279 -5.53 -7.75 4.33
CA ARG A 279 -5.47 -8.21 5.71
C ARG A 279 -4.99 -9.65 5.70
N CYS A 280 -3.83 -9.90 6.32
CA CYS A 280 -3.17 -11.19 6.29
C CYS A 280 -2.95 -11.71 7.70
N ILE A 281 -3.35 -12.95 7.94
CA ILE A 281 -3.37 -13.60 9.26
C ILE A 281 -2.79 -15.01 9.16
N LEU A 282 -2.21 -15.49 10.26
CA LEU A 282 -1.78 -16.87 10.46
C LEU A 282 -2.60 -17.53 11.57
N ILE A 283 -2.98 -18.77 11.34
CA ILE A 283 -3.58 -19.66 12.34
C ILE A 283 -2.67 -20.87 12.50
N LYS A 284 -2.43 -21.31 13.74
CA LYS A 284 -1.59 -22.46 14.06
C LYS A 284 -2.42 -23.70 14.36
#